data_AF-A0A965GQ87-F1
#
_entry.id   AF-A0A965GQ87-F1
#
_cell.length_a   1.000
_cell.length_b   1.000
_cell.length_c   1.000
_cell.angle_alpha   90.00
_cell.angle_beta   90.00
_cell.angle_gamma   90.00
#
_symmetry.space_group_name_H-M   'P 1'
#
loop_
_entity.id
_entity.type
_entity.pdbx_description
1 polymer ?
#
loop_
_entity_poly.entity_id
_entity_poly.type
_entity_poly.pdbx_seq_one_letter_code
_entity_poly.pdbx_strand_id
1 'polypeptide(L)'
;MFDQFFGKPFWVTFAALAATFALSAAVFPFPIASGVALVLIVIATTIVAWRRPELGLAIAFAELFANSHGHLVSYEIGGFSVSMRMAVFGGVMLAWLASIVTRRSRMSFSDARLTIFLPLFVAVAIGFVVGFLTNSPTVAFKDGNAYLYLAYLFPILSIDWDGAKKRLMLQVFAASAAWVGAVTLFLLYVFTHFPEWMLGLVYKFVRDTRTGELTKMSGALFRIFLQAQFSVVAFA
;
A
#
# COMPACT_ATOMS: atom_id res chain seq x y z
N MET A 1 -2.66 28.01 3.44
CA MET A 1 -3.33 26.69 3.57
C MET A 1 -3.07 25.80 2.36
N PHE A 2 -3.19 26.31 1.13
CA PHE A 2 -2.93 25.55 -0.11
C PHE A 2 -1.55 24.85 -0.14
N ASP A 3 -0.48 25.57 0.23
CA ASP A 3 0.88 24.98 0.25
C ASP A 3 1.04 23.84 1.26
N GLN A 4 0.19 23.78 2.30
CA GLN A 4 0.27 22.70 3.28
C GLN A 4 -0.08 21.35 2.63
N PHE A 5 -1.00 21.35 1.67
CA PHE A 5 -1.52 20.14 1.01
C PHE A 5 -0.99 19.92 -0.41
N PHE A 6 -0.74 20.97 -1.19
CA PHE A 6 -0.45 20.87 -2.64
C PHE A 6 0.99 21.27 -3.01
N GLY A 7 1.93 20.97 -2.14
CA GLY A 7 3.36 21.23 -2.38
C GLY A 7 4.01 20.27 -3.39
N LYS A 8 5.33 20.40 -3.56
CA LYS A 8 6.11 19.47 -4.40
C LYS A 8 5.94 17.99 -4.01
N PRO A 9 5.95 17.61 -2.71
CA PRO A 9 5.68 16.23 -2.32
C PRO A 9 4.33 15.69 -2.81
N PHE A 10 3.26 16.49 -2.74
CA PHE A 10 1.94 16.09 -3.26
C PHE A 10 2.02 15.69 -4.74
N TRP A 11 2.56 16.55 -5.60
CA TRP A 11 2.63 16.30 -7.03
C TRP A 11 3.55 15.12 -7.38
N VAL A 12 4.66 14.97 -6.66
CA VAL A 12 5.55 13.82 -6.81
C VAL A 12 4.84 12.52 -6.41
N THR A 13 4.14 12.51 -5.28
CA THR A 13 3.37 11.32 -4.85
C THR A 13 2.25 11.00 -5.82
N PHE A 14 1.47 12.00 -6.27
CA PHE A 14 0.40 11.80 -7.23
C PHE A 14 0.93 11.24 -8.56
N ALA A 15 2.00 11.82 -9.10
CA ALA A 15 2.65 11.32 -10.31
C ALA A 15 3.23 9.91 -10.12
N ALA A 16 3.81 9.60 -8.95
CA ALA A 16 4.32 8.27 -8.65
C ALA A 16 3.21 7.22 -8.56
N LEU A 17 2.06 7.55 -7.97
CA LEU A 17 0.89 6.68 -7.95
C LEU A 17 0.35 6.43 -9.36
N ALA A 18 0.24 7.48 -10.18
CA ALA A 18 -0.16 7.36 -11.57
C ALA A 18 0.81 6.50 -12.39
N ALA A 19 2.12 6.72 -12.23
CA ALA A 19 3.16 5.94 -12.88
C ALA A 19 3.13 4.46 -12.45
N THR A 20 2.91 4.20 -11.16
CA THR A 20 2.77 2.84 -10.63
C THR A 20 1.55 2.15 -11.21
N PHE A 21 0.42 2.84 -11.30
CA PHE A 21 -0.80 2.30 -11.91
C PHE A 21 -0.62 2.01 -13.40
N ALA A 22 0.02 2.91 -14.14
CA ALA A 22 0.34 2.70 -15.55
C ALA A 22 1.32 1.53 -15.75
N LEU A 23 2.36 1.44 -14.91
CA LEU A 23 3.28 0.31 -14.89
C LEU A 23 2.55 -1.00 -14.62
N SER A 24 1.68 -1.03 -13.62
CA SER A 24 0.83 -2.17 -13.26
C SER A 24 -0.02 -2.62 -14.45
N ALA A 25 -0.70 -1.70 -15.14
CA ALA A 25 -1.49 -2.02 -16.33
C ALA A 25 -0.62 -2.58 -17.47
N ALA A 26 0.61 -2.07 -17.65
CA ALA A 26 1.52 -2.54 -18.69
C ALA A 26 2.10 -3.94 -18.41
N VAL A 27 2.42 -4.25 -17.15
CA VAL A 27 3.00 -5.56 -16.77
C VAL A 27 1.94 -6.63 -16.49
N PHE A 28 0.67 -6.24 -16.26
CA PHE A 28 -0.43 -7.15 -15.91
C PHE A 28 -0.55 -8.39 -16.82
N PRO A 29 -0.43 -8.30 -18.16
CA PRO A 29 -0.52 -9.48 -19.03
C PRO A 29 0.70 -10.42 -18.97
N PHE A 30 1.82 -9.98 -18.39
CA PHE A 30 3.11 -10.64 -18.49
C PHE A 30 3.66 -11.02 -17.10
N PRO A 31 3.49 -12.27 -16.64
CA PRO A 31 3.88 -12.69 -15.29
C PRO A 31 5.35 -12.42 -14.95
N ILE A 32 6.27 -12.69 -15.89
CA ILE A 32 7.72 -12.44 -15.68
C ILE A 32 7.98 -10.94 -15.49
N ALA A 33 7.33 -10.07 -16.28
CA ALA A 33 7.49 -8.63 -16.15
C ALA A 33 6.95 -8.13 -14.80
N SER A 34 5.83 -8.68 -14.32
CA SER A 34 5.30 -8.39 -12.97
C SER A 34 6.27 -8.81 -11.86
N GLY A 35 6.91 -9.97 -11.99
CA GLY A 35 7.94 -10.42 -11.05
C GLY A 35 9.16 -9.49 -11.02
N VAL A 36 9.67 -9.10 -12.20
CA VAL A 36 10.77 -8.13 -12.32
C VAL A 36 10.38 -6.77 -11.73
N ALA A 37 9.18 -6.28 -12.04
CA ALA A 37 8.68 -5.01 -11.50
C ALA A 37 8.61 -5.03 -9.97
N LEU A 38 8.16 -6.13 -9.35
CA LEU A 38 8.15 -6.26 -7.89
C LEU A 38 9.56 -6.19 -7.30
N VAL A 39 10.53 -6.89 -7.89
CA VAL A 39 11.92 -6.85 -7.41
C VAL A 39 12.48 -5.42 -7.50
N LEU A 40 12.22 -4.72 -8.60
CA LEU A 40 12.63 -3.32 -8.75
C LEU A 40 11.97 -2.41 -7.71
N ILE A 41 10.68 -2.61 -7.41
CA ILE A 41 9.96 -1.87 -6.37
C ILE A 41 10.57 -2.13 -4.98
N VAL A 42 10.89 -3.38 -4.63
CA VAL A 42 11.58 -3.72 -3.37
C VAL A 42 12.91 -2.98 -3.28
N ILE A 43 13.75 -3.09 -4.31
CA ILE A 43 15.07 -2.46 -4.33
C ILE A 43 14.95 -0.94 -4.20
N ALA A 44 14.11 -0.31 -5.02
CA ALA A 44 13.90 1.13 -4.99
C ALA A 44 13.41 1.61 -3.62
N THR A 45 12.40 0.94 -3.06
CA THR A 45 11.84 1.27 -1.75
C THR A 45 12.89 1.11 -0.65
N THR A 46 13.67 0.03 -0.68
CA THR A 46 14.73 -0.24 0.30
C THR A 46 15.81 0.84 0.25
N ILE A 47 16.28 1.22 -0.94
CA ILE A 47 17.29 2.27 -1.12
C ILE A 47 16.78 3.62 -0.61
N VAL A 48 15.53 3.98 -0.94
CA VAL A 48 14.92 5.23 -0.48
C VAL A 48 14.77 5.23 1.04
N ALA A 49 14.19 4.17 1.60
CA ALA A 49 13.99 4.02 3.05
C ALA A 49 15.31 4.01 3.83
N TRP A 50 16.37 3.44 3.25
CA TRP A 50 17.71 3.45 3.84
C TRP A 50 18.33 4.84 3.93
N ARG A 51 18.15 5.65 2.87
CA ARG A 51 18.71 7.00 2.80
C ARG A 51 17.88 8.01 3.59
N ARG A 52 16.56 7.87 3.56
CA ARG A 52 15.58 8.76 4.18
C ARG A 52 14.37 7.94 4.67
N PRO A 53 14.36 7.52 5.95
CA PRO A 53 13.31 6.64 6.47
C PRO A 53 11.91 7.27 6.38
N GLU A 54 11.82 8.61 6.48
CA GLU A 54 10.58 9.35 6.30
C GLU A 54 10.00 9.22 4.88
N LEU A 55 10.85 9.12 3.84
CA LEU A 55 10.40 8.88 2.46
C LEU A 55 10.04 7.41 2.24
N GLY A 56 10.72 6.48 2.92
CA GLY A 56 10.33 5.07 2.93
C GLY A 56 8.91 4.88 3.48
N LEU A 57 8.61 5.51 4.63
CA LEU A 57 7.27 5.55 5.18
C LEU A 57 6.27 6.30 4.29
N ALA A 58 6.69 7.38 3.63
CA ALA A 58 5.84 8.08 2.65
C ALA A 58 5.40 7.13 1.52
N ILE A 59 6.30 6.30 1.00
CA ILE A 59 5.97 5.30 -0.04
C ILE A 59 5.01 4.25 0.52
N ALA A 60 5.28 3.72 1.71
CA ALA A 60 4.42 2.74 2.38
C ALA A 60 3.00 3.28 2.60
N PHE A 61 2.87 4.50 3.11
CA PHE A 61 1.56 5.13 3.33
C PHE A 61 0.88 5.51 2.02
N ALA A 62 1.61 6.00 1.02
CA ALA A 62 1.04 6.28 -0.29
C ALA A 62 0.37 5.01 -0.87
N GLU A 63 1.08 3.88 -0.81
CA GLU A 63 0.57 2.57 -1.25
C GLU A 63 -0.64 2.12 -0.42
N LEU A 64 -0.56 2.23 0.92
CA LEU A 64 -1.62 1.80 1.84
C LEU A 64 -2.92 2.61 1.66
N PHE A 65 -2.82 3.91 1.44
CA PHE A 65 -3.97 4.80 1.27
C PHE A 65 -4.55 4.76 -0.15
N ALA A 66 -3.70 4.64 -1.17
CA ALA A 66 -4.13 4.72 -2.57
C ALA A 66 -4.68 3.39 -3.10
N ASN A 67 -4.19 2.27 -2.58
CA ASN A 67 -4.52 0.95 -3.10
C ASN A 67 -5.33 0.16 -2.08
N SER A 68 -6.38 -0.51 -2.57
CA SER A 68 -7.29 -1.31 -1.75
C SER A 68 -6.56 -2.52 -1.10
N HIS A 69 -6.24 -3.54 -1.89
CA HIS A 69 -5.54 -4.74 -1.40
C HIS A 69 -4.04 -4.76 -1.69
N GLY A 70 -3.51 -3.79 -2.43
CA GLY A 70 -2.09 -3.70 -2.77
C GLY A 70 -1.59 -4.75 -3.77
N HIS A 71 -2.51 -5.37 -4.53
CA HIS A 71 -2.22 -6.34 -5.60
C HIS A 71 -2.13 -5.69 -6.99
N LEU A 72 -1.81 -4.38 -7.07
CA LEU A 72 -1.59 -3.72 -8.36
C LEU A 72 -0.51 -4.43 -9.18
N VAL A 73 0.59 -4.80 -8.53
CA VAL A 73 1.58 -5.72 -9.08
C VAL A 73 1.65 -6.91 -8.15
N SER A 74 1.48 -8.12 -8.68
CA SER A 74 1.59 -9.34 -7.91
C SER A 74 2.26 -10.44 -8.72
N TYR A 75 2.96 -11.33 -8.04
CA TYR A 75 3.61 -12.48 -8.65
C TYR A 75 3.36 -13.73 -7.80
N GLU A 76 2.96 -14.83 -8.44
CA GLU A 76 2.69 -16.08 -7.76
C GLU A 76 3.95 -16.95 -7.69
N ILE A 77 4.32 -17.36 -6.48
CA ILE A 77 5.44 -18.26 -6.19
C ILE A 77 4.88 -19.46 -5.44
N GLY A 78 4.84 -20.63 -6.08
CA GLY A 78 4.44 -21.88 -5.42
C GLY A 78 3.04 -21.86 -4.77
N GLY A 79 2.06 -21.18 -5.39
CA GLY A 79 0.70 -21.04 -4.85
C GLY A 79 0.53 -19.90 -3.83
N PHE A 80 1.55 -19.06 -3.67
CA PHE A 80 1.55 -17.88 -2.82
C PHE A 80 1.73 -16.61 -3.66
N SER A 81 0.76 -15.69 -3.61
CA SER A 81 0.82 -14.41 -4.33
C SER A 81 1.58 -13.38 -3.48
N VAL A 82 2.77 -12.99 -3.92
CA VAL A 82 3.51 -11.84 -3.37
C VAL A 82 2.97 -10.56 -4.00
N SER A 83 2.46 -9.63 -3.18
CA SER A 83 1.89 -8.36 -3.65
C SER A 83 2.87 -7.19 -3.57
N MET A 84 2.58 -6.10 -4.29
CA MET A 84 3.32 -4.86 -4.21
C MET A 84 3.38 -4.30 -2.78
N ARG A 85 2.28 -4.40 -2.03
CA ARG A 85 2.25 -3.98 -0.63
C ARG A 85 3.22 -4.76 0.23
N MET A 86 3.29 -6.08 0.06
CA MET A 86 4.27 -6.91 0.76
C MET A 86 5.71 -6.54 0.38
N ALA A 87 5.94 -6.24 -0.90
CA ALA A 87 7.24 -5.79 -1.39
C ALA A 87 7.66 -4.44 -0.76
N VAL A 88 6.75 -3.46 -0.72
CA VAL A 88 7.00 -2.16 -0.08
C VAL A 88 7.23 -2.33 1.41
N PHE A 89 6.41 -3.13 2.11
CA PHE A 89 6.58 -3.45 3.52
C PHE A 89 7.91 -4.11 3.82
N GLY A 90 8.26 -5.16 3.07
CA GLY A 90 9.55 -5.83 3.19
C GLY A 90 10.70 -4.85 2.99
N GLY A 91 10.65 -4.01 1.96
CA GLY A 91 11.70 -3.03 1.68
C GLY A 91 11.90 -1.99 2.79
N VAL A 92 10.80 -1.43 3.31
CA VAL A 92 10.86 -0.46 4.42
C VAL A 92 11.34 -1.12 5.71
N MET A 93 10.82 -2.29 6.05
CA MET A 93 11.19 -3.00 7.27
C MET A 93 12.65 -3.48 7.23
N LEU A 94 13.13 -3.99 6.09
CA LEU A 94 14.53 -4.38 5.90
C LEU A 94 15.47 -3.19 6.04
N ALA A 95 15.14 -2.06 5.39
CA ALA A 95 15.92 -0.84 5.52
C ALA A 95 15.97 -0.35 6.98
N TRP A 96 14.83 -0.38 7.68
CA TRP A 96 14.75 0.00 9.09
C TRP A 96 15.56 -0.94 9.99
N LEU A 97 15.44 -2.26 9.83
CA LEU A 97 16.23 -3.24 10.60
C LEU A 97 17.72 -3.02 10.41
N ALA A 98 18.17 -2.88 9.17
CA ALA A 98 19.58 -2.65 8.91
C ALA A 98 20.03 -1.27 9.45
N SER A 99 19.14 -0.27 9.56
CA SER A 99 19.48 1.05 10.13
C SER A 99 19.73 0.97 11.64
N ILE A 100 19.06 0.05 12.34
CA ILE A 100 19.32 -0.27 13.74
C ILE A 100 20.64 -1.01 13.89
N VAL A 101 20.87 -2.03 13.08
CA VAL A 101 22.11 -2.84 13.13
C VAL A 101 23.33 -1.95 12.87
N THR A 102 23.22 -0.99 11.95
CA THR A 102 24.28 0.00 11.66
C THR A 102 24.31 1.18 12.62
N ARG A 103 23.51 1.17 13.70
CA ARG A 103 23.39 2.21 14.74
C ARG A 103 23.05 3.61 14.21
N ARG A 104 22.48 3.70 13.00
CA ARG A 104 21.96 4.96 12.42
C ARG A 104 20.64 5.39 13.05
N SER A 105 19.89 4.42 13.55
CA SER A 105 18.62 4.62 14.24
C SER A 105 18.70 4.03 15.64
N ARG A 106 17.98 4.64 16.59
CA ARG A 106 17.80 4.12 17.95
C ARG A 106 16.31 3.96 18.20
N MET A 107 15.92 2.77 18.65
CA MET A 107 14.57 2.54 19.14
C MET A 107 14.54 2.74 20.65
N SER A 108 13.58 3.53 21.13
CA SER A 108 13.22 3.55 22.54
C SER A 108 12.05 2.59 22.77
N PHE A 109 12.31 1.43 23.37
CA PHE A 109 11.25 0.52 23.81
C PHE A 109 10.45 1.07 25.01
N SER A 110 10.89 2.19 25.59
CA SER A 110 10.23 2.88 26.70
C SER A 110 9.31 4.02 26.23
N ASP A 111 9.06 4.15 24.93
CA ASP A 111 8.11 5.14 24.42
C ASP A 111 6.69 4.79 24.90
N ALA A 112 6.05 5.73 25.62
CA ALA A 112 4.69 5.59 26.12
C ALA A 112 3.64 5.38 25.00
N ARG A 113 3.97 5.70 23.74
CA ARG A 113 3.10 5.40 22.60
C ARG A 113 3.05 3.90 22.31
N LEU A 114 4.15 3.17 22.53
CA LEU A 114 4.22 1.73 22.28
C LEU A 114 3.35 0.94 23.25
N THR A 115 3.23 1.39 24.51
CA THR A 115 2.46 0.69 25.54
C THR A 115 0.97 0.63 25.21
N ILE A 116 0.43 1.65 24.53
CA ILE A 116 -0.97 1.68 24.07
C ILE A 116 -1.24 0.56 23.05
N PHE A 117 -0.26 0.24 22.20
CA PHE A 117 -0.38 -0.82 21.19
C PHE A 117 0.03 -2.20 21.68
N LEU A 118 0.58 -2.33 22.90
CA LEU A 118 1.06 -3.61 23.43
C LEU A 118 -0.02 -4.70 23.46
N PRO A 119 -1.28 -4.46 23.90
CA PRO A 119 -2.33 -5.47 23.85
C PRO A 119 -2.58 -5.99 22.43
N LEU A 120 -2.47 -5.10 21.43
CA LEU A 120 -2.66 -5.47 20.02
C LEU A 120 -1.50 -6.34 19.52
N PHE A 121 -0.25 -6.00 19.86
CA PHE A 121 0.90 -6.86 19.55
C PHE A 121 0.75 -8.25 20.16
N VAL A 122 0.31 -8.33 21.42
CA VAL A 122 0.09 -9.60 22.11
C VAL A 122 -1.02 -10.40 21.42
N ALA A 123 -2.15 -9.77 21.08
CA ALA A 123 -3.24 -10.42 20.37
C ALA A 123 -2.80 -10.97 19.00
N VAL A 124 -2.06 -10.17 18.22
CA VAL A 124 -1.51 -10.60 16.93
C VAL A 124 -0.52 -11.75 17.11
N ALA A 125 0.36 -11.70 18.10
CA ALA A 125 1.31 -12.77 18.38
C ALA A 125 0.60 -14.08 18.76
N ILE A 126 -0.41 -14.02 19.63
CA ILE A 126 -1.22 -15.20 20.01
C ILE A 126 -1.94 -15.75 18.78
N GLY A 127 -2.59 -14.88 17.99
CA GLY A 127 -3.29 -15.28 16.77
C GLY A 127 -2.37 -15.98 15.76
N PHE A 128 -1.17 -15.44 15.55
CA PHE A 128 -0.14 -16.07 14.72
C PHE A 128 0.27 -17.43 15.28
N VAL A 129 0.63 -17.52 16.57
CA VAL A 129 1.05 -18.80 17.18
C VAL A 129 -0.04 -19.86 17.05
N VAL A 130 -1.28 -19.53 17.41
CA VAL A 130 -2.42 -20.46 17.30
C VAL A 130 -2.66 -20.84 15.84
N GLY A 131 -2.64 -19.88 14.91
CA GLY A 131 -2.81 -20.12 13.48
C GLY A 131 -1.77 -21.08 12.91
N PHE A 132 -0.48 -20.89 13.22
CA PHE A 132 0.60 -21.74 12.76
C PHE A 132 0.61 -23.13 13.41
N LEU A 133 0.08 -23.27 14.63
CA LEU A 133 -0.05 -24.57 15.30
C LEU A 133 -1.24 -25.39 14.79
N THR A 134 -2.29 -24.74 14.28
CA THR A 134 -3.56 -25.38 13.91
C THR A 134 -3.75 -25.56 12.40
N ASN A 135 -3.10 -24.73 11.59
CA ASN A 135 -3.29 -24.70 10.14
C ASN A 135 -1.97 -24.83 9.40
N SER A 136 -2.04 -25.09 8.08
CA SER A 136 -0.85 -25.04 7.24
C SER A 136 -0.22 -23.63 7.25
N PRO A 137 1.12 -23.50 7.18
CA PRO A 137 1.81 -22.21 7.24
C PRO A 137 1.32 -21.20 6.19
N THR A 138 0.95 -21.69 5.00
CA THR A 138 0.46 -20.83 3.90
C THR A 138 -0.90 -20.22 4.20
N VAL A 139 -1.80 -20.98 4.84
CA VAL A 139 -3.14 -20.52 5.21
C VAL A 139 -3.05 -19.54 6.38
N ALA A 140 -2.30 -19.91 7.42
CA ALA A 140 -2.08 -19.05 8.58
C ALA A 140 -1.45 -17.70 8.19
N PHE A 141 -0.46 -17.71 7.29
CA PHE A 141 0.15 -16.47 6.82
C PHE A 141 -0.79 -15.63 5.94
N LYS A 142 -1.57 -16.25 5.04
CA LYS A 142 -2.52 -15.52 4.18
C LYS A 142 -3.57 -14.78 4.99
N ASP A 143 -4.03 -15.35 6.11
CA ASP A 143 -4.98 -14.72 7.03
C ASP A 143 -4.30 -13.66 7.91
N GLY A 144 -3.12 -13.97 8.45
CA GLY A 144 -2.39 -13.10 9.38
C GLY A 144 -1.67 -11.90 8.74
N ASN A 145 -1.42 -11.89 7.42
CA ASN A 145 -0.52 -10.91 6.80
C ASN A 145 -0.92 -9.45 7.02
N ALA A 146 -2.21 -9.15 7.12
CA ALA A 146 -2.74 -7.81 7.29
C ALA A 146 -2.34 -7.21 8.65
N TYR A 147 -2.17 -8.06 9.67
CA TYR A 147 -1.78 -7.62 11.00
C TYR A 147 -0.29 -7.30 11.11
N LEU A 148 0.54 -7.84 10.22
CA LEU A 148 1.99 -7.55 10.21
C LEU A 148 2.29 -6.09 9.89
N TYR A 149 1.38 -5.36 9.22
CA TYR A 149 1.54 -3.93 8.98
C TYR A 149 1.55 -3.08 10.27
N LEU A 150 1.11 -3.63 11.40
CA LEU A 150 1.32 -3.01 12.72
C LEU A 150 2.81 -2.77 13.01
N ALA A 151 3.70 -3.59 12.44
CA ALA A 151 5.14 -3.44 12.57
C ALA A 151 5.66 -2.10 12.00
N TYR A 152 4.91 -1.40 11.13
CA TYR A 152 5.28 -0.03 10.73
C TYR A 152 5.34 0.96 11.89
N LEU A 153 4.72 0.66 13.04
CA LEU A 153 4.87 1.46 14.24
C LEU A 153 6.34 1.62 14.64
N PHE A 154 7.15 0.58 14.44
CA PHE A 154 8.57 0.58 14.78
C PHE A 154 9.39 1.64 14.03
N PRO A 155 9.39 1.71 12.68
CA PRO A 155 10.02 2.80 11.96
C PRO A 155 9.38 4.16 12.25
N ILE A 156 8.07 4.25 12.52
CA ILE A 156 7.41 5.51 12.88
C ILE A 156 7.98 6.07 14.20
N LEU A 157 8.15 5.23 15.22
CA LEU A 157 8.70 5.63 16.52
C LEU A 157 10.21 5.94 16.45
N SER A 158 10.89 5.44 15.43
CA SER A 158 12.33 5.65 15.23
C SER A 158 12.67 6.99 14.57
N ILE A 159 11.66 7.73 14.08
CA ILE A 159 11.85 8.99 13.35
C ILE A 159 11.48 10.16 14.24
N ASP A 160 12.36 11.15 14.31
CA ASP A 160 12.05 12.44 14.93
C ASP A 160 11.12 13.25 14.03
N TRP A 161 9.87 13.41 14.45
CA TRP A 161 8.81 14.07 13.67
C TRP A 161 8.81 15.58 13.84
N ASP A 162 9.50 16.29 12.95
CA ASP A 162 9.40 17.74 12.81
C ASP A 162 8.17 18.17 11.97
N GLY A 163 7.93 19.49 11.90
CA GLY A 163 6.82 20.05 11.12
C GLY A 163 6.89 19.76 9.62
N ALA A 164 8.08 19.64 9.05
CA ALA A 164 8.26 19.36 7.62
C ALA A 164 7.92 17.90 7.27
N LYS A 165 8.33 16.94 8.11
CA LYS A 165 8.00 15.51 7.95
C LYS A 165 6.51 15.25 8.18
N LYS A 166 5.89 15.92 9.14
CA LYS A 166 4.43 15.86 9.34
C LYS A 166 3.69 16.42 8.12
N ARG A 167 4.13 17.56 7.59
CA ARG A 167 3.59 18.13 6.35
C ARG A 167 3.78 17.21 5.15
N LEU A 168 4.92 16.53 5.04
CA LEU A 168 5.13 15.50 4.01
C LEU A 168 4.06 14.40 4.09
N MET A 169 3.79 13.83 5.27
CA MET A 169 2.76 12.80 5.43
C MET A 169 1.37 13.30 5.07
N LEU A 170 1.03 14.54 5.45
CA LEU A 170 -0.24 15.17 5.09
C LEU A 170 -0.39 15.31 3.56
N GLN A 171 0.68 15.69 2.87
CA GLN A 171 0.68 15.81 1.41
C GLN A 171 0.60 14.46 0.72
N VAL A 172 1.24 13.43 1.28
CA VAL A 172 1.11 12.04 0.81
C VAL A 172 -0.34 11.57 0.93
N PHE A 173 -0.98 11.81 2.08
CA PHE A 173 -2.38 11.47 2.30
C PHE A 173 -3.29 12.21 1.32
N ALA A 174 -3.12 13.52 1.15
CA ALA A 174 -3.89 14.31 0.20
C ALA A 174 -3.70 13.85 -1.26
N ALA A 175 -2.48 13.49 -1.65
CA ALA A 175 -2.18 12.97 -2.99
C ALA A 175 -2.83 11.60 -3.22
N SER A 176 -2.77 10.70 -2.23
CA SER A 176 -3.46 9.41 -2.27
C SER A 176 -4.98 9.58 -2.35
N ALA A 177 -5.55 10.51 -1.59
CA ALA A 177 -6.97 10.83 -1.64
C ALA A 177 -7.41 11.34 -3.02
N ALA A 178 -6.66 12.30 -3.57
CA ALA A 178 -6.90 12.81 -4.92
C ALA A 178 -6.77 11.70 -5.98
N TRP A 179 -5.79 10.81 -5.83
CA TRP A 179 -5.60 9.67 -6.73
C TRP A 179 -6.75 8.67 -6.68
N VAL A 180 -7.22 8.30 -5.48
CA VAL A 180 -8.41 7.43 -5.32
C VAL A 180 -9.63 8.06 -5.98
N GLY A 181 -9.82 9.38 -5.82
CA GLY A 181 -10.89 10.12 -6.50
C GLY A 181 -10.73 10.06 -8.03
N ALA A 182 -9.52 10.30 -8.54
CA ALA A 182 -9.22 10.26 -9.97
C ALA A 182 -9.49 8.87 -10.58
N VAL A 183 -9.03 7.79 -9.94
CA VAL A 183 -9.27 6.41 -10.40
C VAL A 183 -10.77 6.07 -10.34
N THR A 184 -11.46 6.49 -9.27
CA THR A 184 -12.91 6.30 -9.15
C THR A 184 -13.65 6.93 -10.32
N LEU A 185 -13.38 8.22 -10.59
CA LEU A 185 -14.02 8.96 -11.67
C LEU A 185 -13.64 8.42 -13.05
N PHE A 186 -12.39 8.01 -13.24
CA PHE A 186 -11.93 7.36 -14.46
C PHE A 186 -12.70 6.06 -14.74
N LEU A 187 -12.81 5.18 -13.74
CA LEU A 187 -13.57 3.94 -13.89
C LEU A 187 -15.05 4.22 -14.12
N LEU A 188 -15.63 5.22 -13.44
CA LEU A 188 -17.01 5.63 -13.67
C LEU A 188 -17.24 6.05 -15.11
N TYR A 189 -16.36 6.90 -15.64
CA TYR A 189 -16.41 7.32 -17.03
C TYR A 189 -16.29 6.12 -17.97
N VAL A 190 -15.29 5.26 -17.78
CA VAL A 190 -15.06 4.10 -18.65
C VAL A 190 -16.28 3.17 -18.69
N PHE A 191 -16.84 2.81 -17.55
CA PHE A 191 -17.95 1.85 -17.49
C PHE A 191 -19.31 2.43 -17.91
N THR A 192 -19.46 3.75 -17.90
CA THR A 192 -20.71 4.41 -18.37
C THR A 192 -20.69 4.78 -19.85
N HIS A 193 -19.52 5.02 -20.44
CA HIS A 193 -19.40 5.55 -21.80
C HIS A 193 -18.92 4.54 -22.84
N PHE A 194 -18.22 3.47 -22.45
CA PHE A 194 -17.72 2.47 -23.40
C PHE A 194 -18.65 1.26 -23.50
N PRO A 195 -18.77 0.65 -24.69
CA PRO A 195 -19.56 -0.56 -24.88
C PRO A 195 -18.91 -1.77 -24.19
N GLU A 196 -19.73 -2.74 -23.79
CA GLU A 196 -19.31 -3.88 -22.96
C GLU A 196 -18.12 -4.68 -23.52
N TRP A 197 -18.04 -4.82 -24.84
CA TRP A 197 -16.95 -5.55 -25.49
C TRP A 197 -15.57 -4.90 -25.29
N MET A 198 -15.51 -3.59 -25.02
CA MET A 198 -14.27 -2.87 -24.68
C MET A 198 -13.92 -2.96 -23.19
N LEU A 199 -14.90 -3.27 -22.34
CA LEU A 199 -14.73 -3.27 -20.88
C LEU A 199 -14.02 -4.53 -20.36
N GLY A 200 -13.95 -5.60 -21.14
CA GLY A 200 -13.42 -6.90 -20.69
C GLY A 200 -12.01 -6.83 -20.10
N LEU A 201 -11.10 -6.09 -20.74
CA LEU A 201 -9.72 -5.95 -20.25
C LEU A 201 -9.65 -5.11 -18.97
N VAL A 202 -10.36 -3.98 -18.93
CA VAL A 202 -10.38 -3.08 -17.76
C VAL A 202 -11.04 -3.76 -16.57
N TYR A 203 -12.14 -4.47 -16.79
CA TYR A 203 -12.82 -5.26 -15.76
C TYR A 203 -11.91 -6.35 -15.21
N LYS A 204 -11.25 -7.13 -16.09
CA LYS A 204 -10.31 -8.17 -15.68
C LYS A 204 -9.16 -7.59 -14.87
N PHE A 205 -8.58 -6.47 -15.31
CA PHE A 205 -7.54 -5.77 -14.57
C PHE A 205 -8.01 -5.38 -13.16
N VAL A 206 -9.08 -4.59 -13.05
CA VAL A 206 -9.59 -4.09 -11.74
C VAL A 206 -9.96 -5.23 -10.79
N ARG A 207 -10.55 -6.31 -11.32
CA ARG A 207 -10.95 -7.50 -10.56
C ARG A 207 -9.73 -8.27 -10.06
N ASP A 208 -8.79 -8.61 -10.96
CA ASP A 208 -7.67 -9.48 -10.65
C ASP A 208 -6.63 -8.76 -9.76
N THR A 209 -6.45 -7.44 -9.92
CA THR A 209 -5.62 -6.62 -9.01
C THR A 209 -6.32 -6.26 -7.71
N ARG A 210 -7.59 -6.64 -7.55
CA ARG A 210 -8.45 -6.33 -6.38
C ARG A 210 -8.47 -4.83 -6.05
N THR A 211 -8.38 -4.00 -7.09
CA THR A 211 -8.40 -2.54 -6.96
C THR A 211 -9.79 -2.07 -6.57
N GLY A 212 -10.84 -2.72 -7.08
CA GLY A 212 -12.22 -2.36 -6.78
C GLY A 212 -13.22 -3.44 -7.17
N GLU A 213 -14.44 -3.27 -6.68
CA GLU A 213 -15.61 -4.07 -7.01
C GLU A 213 -16.49 -3.30 -7.98
N LEU A 214 -16.69 -3.89 -9.16
CA LEU A 214 -17.50 -3.34 -10.23
C LEU A 214 -18.76 -4.20 -10.37
N THR A 215 -19.92 -3.63 -10.12
CA THR A 215 -21.20 -4.35 -10.19
C THR A 215 -22.13 -3.67 -11.18
N LYS A 216 -22.58 -4.39 -12.21
CA LYS A 216 -23.64 -3.93 -13.11
C LYS A 216 -24.97 -3.99 -12.37
N MET A 217 -25.69 -2.88 -12.26
CA MET A 217 -26.99 -2.83 -11.59
C MET A 217 -28.14 -3.01 -12.58
N SER A 218 -28.21 -2.15 -13.60
CA SER A 218 -29.24 -2.21 -14.66
C SER A 218 -28.83 -1.33 -15.84
N GLY A 219 -29.05 -1.78 -17.07
CA GLY A 219 -28.68 -1.03 -18.28
C GLY A 219 -27.21 -0.61 -18.27
N ALA A 220 -26.94 0.70 -18.37
CA ALA A 220 -25.60 1.31 -18.31
C ALA A 220 -25.21 1.79 -16.89
N LEU A 221 -25.98 1.44 -15.85
CA LEU A 221 -25.67 1.80 -14.47
C LEU A 221 -24.73 0.78 -13.83
N PHE A 222 -23.56 1.26 -13.43
CA PHE A 222 -22.55 0.49 -12.71
C PHE A 222 -22.29 1.11 -11.33
N ARG A 223 -22.23 0.24 -10.31
CA ARG A 223 -21.69 0.58 -9.00
C ARG A 223 -20.19 0.34 -9.03
N ILE A 224 -19.43 1.37 -8.65
CA ILE A 224 -17.97 1.34 -8.59
C ILE A 224 -17.56 1.59 -7.14
N PHE A 225 -17.02 0.56 -6.51
CA PHE A 225 -16.59 0.62 -5.13
C PHE A 225 -15.11 0.30 -5.03
N LEU A 226 -14.29 1.28 -4.65
CA LEU A 226 -12.89 1.05 -4.31
C LEU A 226 -12.77 1.06 -2.78
N GLN A 227 -12.25 0.01 -2.16
CA GLN A 227 -12.13 0.00 -0.69
C GLN A 227 -11.22 1.13 -0.18
N ALA A 228 -10.27 1.59 -1.01
CA ALA A 228 -9.44 2.76 -0.71
C ALA A 228 -10.24 4.06 -0.49
N GLN A 229 -11.48 4.17 -1.01
CA GLN A 229 -12.38 5.29 -0.70
C GLN A 229 -12.65 5.38 0.81
N PHE A 230 -12.77 4.24 1.50
CA PHE A 230 -12.96 4.21 2.95
C PHE A 230 -11.73 4.73 3.68
N SER A 231 -10.52 4.33 3.26
CA SER A 231 -9.27 4.82 3.84
C SER A 231 -9.14 6.34 3.74
N VAL A 232 -9.61 6.93 2.65
CA VAL A 232 -9.61 8.39 2.49
C VAL A 232 -10.62 9.05 3.42
N VAL A 233 -11.83 8.50 3.59
CA VAL A 233 -12.89 9.11 4.42
C VAL A 233 -12.65 8.92 5.91
N ALA A 234 -12.19 7.74 6.33
CA ALA A 234 -12.01 7.41 7.75
C ALA A 234 -10.80 8.14 8.39
N PHE A 235 -9.84 8.57 7.58
CA PHE A 235 -8.62 9.24 8.03
C PHE A 235 -8.50 10.70 7.56
N ALA A 236 -9.53 11.27 6.90
CA ALA A 236 -9.62 12.69 6.54
C ALA A 236 -10.22 13.52 7.67
#